data_AF-A0A2S7SS08-F1
#
_entry.id   AF-A0A2S7SS08-F1
#
_cell.length_a   1.000
_cell.length_b   1.000
_cell.length_c   1.000
_cell.angle_alpha   90.00
_cell.angle_beta   90.00
_cell.angle_gamma   90.00
#
_symmetry.space_group_name_H-M   'P 1'
#
loop_
_entity.id
_entity.type
_entity.pdbx_description
1 polymer ?
#
loop_
_entity_poly.entity_id
_entity_poly.type
_entity_poly.pdbx_seq_one_letter_code
_entity_poly.pdbx_strand_id
1 'polypeptide(L)'
;MSIMNSNVKQTSKGSFATSIEVTVPPRMTALVTNTSVDLVNKVRAGKRGTGEKAKRVTLADDLLQEGMSKLMNDVKAKVNK
;
A
#
# COMPACT_ATOMS: atom_id res chain seq x y z
N MET A 1 39.61 19.72 -35.41
CA MET A 1 38.72 18.93 -34.54
C MET A 1 38.07 19.90 -33.57
N SER A 2 36.78 20.16 -33.71
CA SER A 2 36.06 21.18 -32.94
C SER A 2 35.76 20.71 -31.52
N ILE A 3 35.99 21.60 -30.56
CA ILE A 3 35.62 21.49 -29.15
C ILE A 3 34.15 21.91 -29.02
N MET A 4 33.27 21.07 -28.49
CA MET A 4 31.91 21.45 -28.02
C MET A 4 31.54 20.51 -26.87
N ASN A 5 31.67 20.94 -25.62
CA ASN A 5 30.84 21.84 -24.81
C ASN A 5 29.85 21.06 -23.93
N SER A 6 30.05 21.27 -22.64
CA SER A 6 29.32 20.84 -21.45
C SER A 6 27.82 20.65 -21.65
N ASN A 7 27.30 19.50 -21.19
CA ASN A 7 25.91 19.45 -20.73
C ASN A 7 25.81 18.54 -19.50
N VAL A 8 26.35 19.04 -18.39
CA VAL A 8 25.98 18.59 -17.05
C VAL A 8 24.51 18.98 -16.85
N LYS A 9 23.58 18.10 -17.24
CA LYS A 9 22.20 18.19 -16.77
C LYS A 9 22.14 17.57 -15.38
N GLN A 10 22.58 18.37 -14.41
CA GLN A 10 22.21 18.18 -13.01
C GLN A 10 20.70 18.47 -12.91
N THR A 11 19.87 17.44 -13.07
CA THR A 11 18.44 17.53 -12.76
C THR A 11 18.27 17.23 -11.28
N SER A 12 18.56 18.23 -10.45
CA SER A 12 18.06 18.30 -9.09
C SER A 12 16.56 18.64 -9.13
N LYS A 13 15.70 17.62 -9.01
CA LYS A 13 14.35 17.78 -8.43
C LYS A 13 14.09 16.55 -7.59
N GLY A 14 14.10 16.76 -6.27
CA GLY A 14 13.79 15.72 -5.30
C GLY A 14 12.49 15.05 -5.66
N SER A 15 12.55 13.72 -5.76
CA SER A 15 11.39 12.85 -5.87
C SER A 15 10.65 12.85 -4.53
N PHE A 16 10.04 13.98 -4.19
CA PHE A 16 9.13 14.06 -3.05
C PHE A 16 7.72 13.83 -3.57
N ALA A 17 7.06 12.88 -2.93
CA ALA A 17 5.70 12.41 -3.21
C ALA A 17 5.58 11.37 -4.34
N THR A 18 6.26 10.24 -4.20
CA THR A 18 5.53 9.00 -4.50
C THR A 18 4.46 8.90 -3.42
N SER A 19 3.19 9.07 -3.79
CA SER A 19 2.08 8.73 -2.90
C SER A 19 2.23 7.25 -2.58
N ILE A 20 2.82 6.92 -1.43
CA ILE A 20 2.88 5.54 -0.96
C ILE A 20 1.43 5.21 -0.62
N GLU A 21 0.77 4.51 -1.53
CA GLU A 21 -0.50 3.87 -1.24
C GLU A 21 -0.23 2.88 -0.10
N VAL A 22 -0.78 3.17 1.08
CA VAL A 22 -0.58 2.32 2.24
C VAL A 22 -1.49 1.11 2.07
N THR A 23 -1.00 0.10 1.39
CA THR A 23 -1.68 -1.19 1.31
C THR A 23 -1.52 -1.90 2.65
N VAL A 24 -2.63 -2.38 3.22
CA VAL A 24 -2.60 -3.17 4.45
C VAL A 24 -1.76 -4.44 4.23
N PRO A 25 -0.74 -4.72 5.05
CA PRO A 25 0.04 -5.94 4.94
C PRO A 25 -0.85 -7.19 5.12
N PRO A 26 -0.69 -8.25 4.31
CA PRO A 26 -1.48 -9.48 4.42
C PRO A 26 -1.47 -10.12 5.81
N ARG A 27 -0.38 -9.93 6.56
CA ARG A 27 -0.22 -10.44 7.94
C ARG A 27 -1.22 -9.81 8.92
N MET A 28 -1.58 -8.53 8.74
CA MET A 28 -2.56 -7.88 9.61
C MET A 28 -3.95 -8.47 9.42
N THR A 29 -4.36 -8.65 8.16
CA THR A 29 -5.64 -9.29 7.83
C THR A 29 -5.68 -10.74 8.31
N ALA A 30 -4.57 -11.47 8.18
CA ALA A 30 -4.44 -12.84 8.67
C ALA A 30 -4.63 -12.93 10.20
N LEU A 31 -4.07 -11.98 10.95
CA LEU A 31 -4.23 -11.88 12.40
C LEU A 31 -5.70 -11.65 12.79
N VAL A 32 -6.36 -10.66 12.16
CA VAL A 32 -7.75 -10.29 12.48
C VAL A 32 -8.73 -11.40 12.12
N THR A 33 -8.48 -12.12 11.02
CA THR A 33 -9.37 -13.17 10.52
C THR A 33 -9.04 -14.56 11.05
N ASN A 34 -8.04 -14.67 11.93
CA ASN A 34 -7.50 -15.92 12.47
C ASN A 34 -7.25 -16.95 11.34
N THR A 35 -6.52 -16.52 10.31
CA THR A 35 -6.24 -17.34 9.14
C THR A 35 -4.80 -17.24 8.67
N SER A 36 -4.42 -18.05 7.68
CA SER A 36 -3.05 -18.03 7.15
C SER A 36 -2.83 -16.87 6.19
N VAL A 37 -1.61 -16.32 6.20
CA VAL A 37 -1.16 -15.30 5.23
C VAL A 37 -1.32 -15.79 3.79
N ASP A 38 -1.06 -17.07 3.54
CA ASP A 38 -1.26 -17.69 2.23
C ASP A 38 -2.72 -17.67 1.79
N LEU A 39 -3.67 -17.84 2.71
CA LEU A 39 -5.09 -17.71 2.38
C LEU A 39 -5.39 -16.27 1.97
N VAL A 40 -4.93 -15.29 2.75
CA VAL A 40 -5.13 -13.86 2.44
C VAL A 40 -4.57 -13.52 1.05
N ASN A 41 -3.33 -13.94 0.76
CA ASN A 41 -2.71 -13.72 -0.54
C ASN A 41 -3.49 -14.38 -1.68
N LYS A 42 -4.02 -15.60 -1.47
CA LYS A 42 -4.86 -16.27 -2.48
C LYS A 42 -6.20 -15.57 -2.68
N VAL A 43 -6.80 -15.01 -1.63
CA VAL A 43 -8.05 -14.23 -1.71
C VAL A 43 -7.80 -12.93 -2.47
N ARG A 44 -6.76 -12.16 -2.10
CA ARG A 44 -6.38 -10.91 -2.80
C ARG A 44 -6.03 -11.12 -4.27
N ALA A 45 -5.38 -12.24 -4.59
CA ALA A 45 -5.04 -12.60 -5.97
C ALA A 45 -6.25 -13.14 -6.78
N GLY A 46 -7.45 -13.18 -6.21
CA GLY A 46 -8.65 -13.76 -6.86
C GLY A 46 -8.58 -15.28 -7.06
N LYS A 47 -7.60 -15.96 -6.47
CA LYS A 47 -7.34 -17.41 -6.63
C LYS A 47 -8.12 -18.28 -5.64
N ARG A 48 -8.83 -17.68 -4.68
CA ARG A 48 -9.65 -18.37 -3.69
C ARG A 48 -11.11 -17.93 -3.88
N GLY A 49 -11.99 -18.89 -4.18
CA GLY A 49 -13.42 -18.63 -4.46
C GLY A 49 -14.20 -18.06 -3.27
N THR A 50 -15.49 -17.77 -3.51
CA THR A 50 -16.46 -17.03 -2.68
C THR A 50 -16.90 -17.72 -1.37
N GLY A 51 -16.12 -18.69 -0.86
CA GLY A 51 -16.42 -19.37 0.39
C GLY A 51 -16.44 -18.41 1.59
N GLU A 52 -17.11 -18.80 2.68
CA GLU A 52 -17.33 -17.91 3.83
C GLU A 52 -16.03 -17.37 4.43
N LYS A 53 -14.96 -18.19 4.46
CA LYS A 53 -13.63 -17.75 4.90
C LYS A 53 -13.04 -16.67 3.99
N ALA A 54 -13.24 -16.75 2.67
CA ALA A 54 -12.77 -15.74 1.74
C ALA A 54 -13.54 -14.42 1.93
N LYS A 55 -14.86 -14.49 2.12
CA LYS A 55 -15.70 -13.31 2.42
C LYS A 55 -15.24 -12.59 3.70
N ARG A 56 -14.90 -13.33 4.76
CA ARG A 56 -14.34 -12.75 6.00
C ARG A 56 -13.00 -12.07 5.78
N VAL A 57 -12.15 -12.66 4.93
CA VAL A 57 -10.86 -12.05 4.54
C VAL A 57 -11.07 -10.76 3.76
N THR A 58 -11.94 -10.76 2.75
CA THR A 58 -12.25 -9.55 1.97
C THR A 58 -12.80 -8.45 2.86
N LEU A 59 -13.80 -8.75 3.70
CA LEU A 59 -14.38 -7.78 4.63
C LEU A 59 -13.34 -7.20 5.59
N ALA A 60 -12.45 -8.03 6.13
CA ALA A 60 -11.39 -7.57 7.02
C ALA A 60 -10.37 -6.69 6.29
N ASP A 61 -10.01 -7.04 5.04
CA ASP A 61 -9.14 -6.22 4.20
C ASP A 61 -9.73 -4.84 3.96
N ASP A 62 -11.00 -4.77 3.56
CA ASP A 62 -11.69 -3.52 3.24
C ASP A 62 -11.73 -2.59 4.47
N LEU A 63 -12.14 -3.12 5.63
CA LEU A 63 -12.21 -2.35 6.88
C LEU A 63 -10.83 -1.88 7.35
N LEU A 64 -9.80 -2.72 7.24
CA LEU A 64 -8.44 -2.34 7.61
C LEU A 64 -7.90 -1.27 6.67
N GLN A 65 -8.20 -1.35 5.37
CA GLN A 65 -7.74 -0.39 4.38
C GLN A 65 -8.41 0.97 4.58
N GLU A 66 -9.71 0.98 4.88
CA GLU A 66 -10.44 2.20 5.21
C GLU A 66 -9.91 2.84 6.50
N GLY A 67 -9.75 2.04 7.56
CA GLY A 67 -9.21 2.52 8.85
C GLY A 67 -7.79 3.07 8.73
N MET A 68 -6.92 2.38 7.98
CA MET A 68 -5.55 2.82 7.74
C MET A 68 -5.51 4.13 6.95
N SER A 69 -6.35 4.27 5.93
CA SER A 69 -6.43 5.49 5.12
C SER A 69 -6.87 6.69 5.96
N LYS A 70 -7.88 6.54 6.82
CA LYS A 70 -8.31 7.58 7.76
C LYS A 70 -7.20 7.95 8.73
N LEU A 71 -6.57 6.96 9.37
CA LEU A 71 -5.47 7.19 10.30
C LEU A 71 -4.30 7.93 9.64
N MET A 72 -3.92 7.54 8.43
CA MET A 72 -2.84 8.19 7.68
C MET A 72 -3.17 9.66 7.35
N ASN A 73 -4.42 9.96 7.00
CA ASN A 73 -4.85 11.34 6.78
C ASN A 73 -4.81 12.16 8.08
N ASP A 74 -5.27 11.59 9.20
CA ASP A 74 -5.22 12.26 10.51
C ASP A 74 -3.77 12.50 10.98
N VAL A 75 -2.88 11.54 10.77
CA VAL A 75 -1.44 11.67 11.07
C VAL A 75 -0.83 12.77 10.21
N LYS A 76 -1.08 12.77 8.90
CA LYS A 76 -0.60 13.84 7.99
C LYS A 76 -1.08 15.22 8.44
N ALA A 77 -2.37 15.33 8.80
CA ALA A 77 -2.96 16.58 9.26
C ALA A 77 -2.40 17.06 10.62
N LYS A 78 -1.84 16.16 11.43
CA LYS A 78 -1.21 16.51 12.71
C LYS A 78 0.29 16.80 12.59
N VAL A 79 1.01 16.08 11.73
CA VAL A 79 2.47 16.20 11.57
C VAL A 79 2.83 17.39 10.69
N ASN A 80 2.09 17.65 9.61
CA ASN A 80 2.37 18.73 8.66
C ASN A 80 1.63 20.04 9.02
N LYS A 81 1.46 20.32 10.31
CA LYS A 81 0.89 21.59 10.78
C LYS A 81 1.93 22.70 10.77
#